data_AF-X1UML6-F1
#
_entry.id   AF-X1UML6-F1
#
_cell.length_a   1.000
_cell.length_b   1.000
_cell.length_c   1.000
_cell.angle_alpha   90.00
_cell.angle_beta   90.00
_cell.angle_gamma   90.00
#
_symmetry.space_group_name_H-M   'P 1'
#
loop_
_entity.id
_entity.type
_entity.pdbx_description
1 polymer ?
#
loop_
_entity_poly.entity_id
_entity_poly.type
_entity_poly.pdbx_seq_one_letter_code
_entity_poly.pdbx_strand_id
1 'polypeptide(L)'
;KAEDIEELKNYVKESNEKVNYKFTGTEILAYASPDGEFDFNEKLAGKRSVTAEKFIDRELKRTKVEAATGEGFITKTSTPEDWDGFKKLMEESQVEDKDLILRVLSMHSDPVVREREIKNIAEAYKEIAKDILPKLRRSQIKVNVDVIGFSDEEIADYFVSNPDTLNLEETLFAATLTEDMDKKLSIYKLATEKAPKCFRAWNNVGCTYMHLGKVSEAKEAFEKAKELKDTDTVKTNLGYVAILEGDLDKAHEYFNSVSEPGKEVNYGLGIIS
;
A
#
# COMPACT_ATOMS: atom_id res chain seq x y z
N LYS A 1 -9.46 -17.28 -8.09
CA LYS A 1 -10.93 -17.16 -8.36
C LYS A 1 -11.76 -17.14 -7.08
N ALA A 2 -11.71 -18.15 -6.21
CA ALA A 2 -12.42 -18.06 -4.92
C ALA A 2 -11.73 -17.08 -3.96
N GLU A 3 -10.40 -17.11 -3.92
CA GLU A 3 -9.58 -16.23 -3.09
C GLU A 3 -9.75 -14.74 -3.42
N ASP A 4 -9.54 -14.33 -4.67
CA ASP A 4 -9.72 -12.93 -5.12
C ASP A 4 -11.11 -12.34 -4.77
N ILE A 5 -12.15 -13.19 -4.78
CA ILE A 5 -13.53 -12.78 -4.45
C ILE A 5 -13.70 -12.58 -2.94
N GLU A 6 -13.09 -13.44 -2.13
CA GLU A 6 -13.11 -13.27 -0.67
C GLU A 6 -12.26 -12.08 -0.24
N GLU A 7 -11.09 -11.86 -0.86
CA GLU A 7 -10.27 -10.66 -0.65
C GLU A 7 -11.06 -9.39 -0.96
N LEU A 8 -11.76 -9.33 -2.09
CA LEU A 8 -12.59 -8.20 -2.45
C LEU A 8 -13.71 -7.95 -1.43
N LYS A 9 -14.39 -9.01 -0.97
CA LYS A 9 -15.44 -8.89 0.05
C LYS A 9 -14.90 -8.34 1.36
N ASN A 10 -13.76 -8.87 1.81
CA ASN A 10 -13.11 -8.42 3.04
C ASN A 10 -12.67 -6.96 2.89
N TYR A 11 -12.04 -6.60 1.78
CA TYR A 11 -11.63 -5.23 1.50
C TYR A 11 -12.81 -4.25 1.53
N VAL A 12 -13.92 -4.56 0.85
CA VAL A 12 -15.13 -3.71 0.86
C VAL A 12 -15.69 -3.58 2.29
N LYS A 13 -15.73 -4.68 3.05
CA LYS A 13 -16.22 -4.66 4.42
C LYS A 13 -15.34 -3.80 5.33
N GLU A 14 -14.04 -4.10 5.38
CA GLU A 14 -13.07 -3.40 6.23
C GLU A 14 -12.95 -1.92 5.87
N SER A 15 -13.01 -1.59 4.57
CA SER A 15 -12.99 -0.21 4.11
C SER A 15 -14.25 0.55 4.52
N ASN A 16 -15.42 -0.10 4.57
CA ASN A 16 -16.67 0.56 4.99
C ASN A 16 -16.76 0.77 6.51
N GLU A 17 -15.94 0.07 7.29
CA GLU A 17 -15.84 0.27 8.74
C GLU A 17 -14.89 1.43 9.09
N LYS A 18 -14.06 1.88 8.15
CA LYS A 18 -13.12 3.00 8.36
C LYS A 18 -13.78 4.33 8.05
N VAL A 19 -13.85 5.17 9.08
CA VAL A 19 -14.46 6.51 9.03
C VAL A 19 -13.84 7.45 7.98
N ASN A 20 -12.55 7.27 7.69
CA ASN A 20 -11.82 8.12 6.76
C ASN A 20 -11.70 7.53 5.36
N TYR A 21 -12.41 6.44 5.07
CA TYR A 21 -12.42 5.82 3.75
C TYR A 21 -13.72 6.21 3.04
N LYS A 22 -13.58 6.75 1.84
CA LYS A 22 -14.71 7.18 1.03
C LYS A 22 -14.72 6.43 -0.28
N PHE A 23 -15.71 5.57 -0.46
CA PHE A 23 -15.91 4.90 -1.74
C PHE A 23 -16.32 5.91 -2.82
N THR A 24 -15.63 5.89 -3.96
CA THR A 24 -15.85 6.81 -5.07
C THR A 24 -16.47 6.15 -6.30
N GLY A 25 -16.34 4.82 -6.42
CA GLY A 25 -17.00 4.07 -7.47
C GLY A 25 -16.48 2.65 -7.60
N THR A 26 -17.00 1.94 -8.60
CA THR A 26 -16.59 0.60 -8.98
C THR A 26 -16.52 0.51 -10.50
N GLU A 27 -15.41 0.03 -11.02
CA GLU A 27 -15.22 -0.25 -12.45
C GLU A 27 -15.29 -1.76 -12.69
N ILE A 28 -16.10 -2.16 -13.66
CA ILE A 28 -16.21 -3.56 -14.10
C ILE A 28 -15.69 -3.67 -15.53
N LEU A 29 -14.65 -4.48 -15.70
CA LEU A 29 -14.05 -4.78 -16.99
C LEU A 29 -14.30 -6.24 -17.32
N ALA A 30 -15.13 -6.52 -18.32
CA ALA A 30 -15.48 -7.87 -18.74
C ALA A 30 -14.85 -8.21 -20.09
N TYR A 31 -14.15 -9.32 -20.15
CA TYR A 31 -13.34 -9.70 -21.31
C TYR A 31 -13.83 -11.03 -21.90
N ALA A 32 -13.85 -11.09 -23.23
CA ALA A 32 -13.78 -12.34 -23.96
C ALA A 32 -12.41 -12.47 -24.64
N SER A 33 -12.02 -13.72 -24.87
CA SER A 33 -10.75 -14.03 -25.51
C SER A 33 -10.86 -13.75 -27.01
N PRO A 34 -9.76 -13.36 -27.68
CA PRO A 34 -9.76 -13.04 -29.11
C PRO A 34 -9.76 -14.30 -29.99
N ASP A 35 -10.67 -15.22 -29.69
CA ASP A 35 -10.94 -16.43 -30.49
C ASP A 35 -12.44 -16.57 -30.75
N GLY A 36 -12.79 -16.94 -31.98
CA GLY A 36 -14.18 -17.17 -32.40
C GLY A 36 -14.88 -15.92 -32.94
N GLU A 37 -16.17 -16.07 -33.25
CA GLU A 37 -16.94 -15.00 -33.89
C GLU A 37 -17.14 -13.80 -32.95
N PHE A 38 -16.96 -12.59 -33.50
CA PHE A 38 -17.09 -11.33 -32.77
C PHE A 38 -18.44 -11.21 -32.04
N ASP A 39 -19.55 -11.50 -32.72
CA ASP A 39 -20.91 -11.43 -32.14
C ASP A 39 -21.10 -12.36 -30.94
N PHE A 40 -20.42 -13.51 -30.94
CA PHE A 40 -20.44 -14.45 -29.82
C PHE A 40 -19.66 -13.89 -28.64
N ASN A 41 -18.47 -13.35 -28.92
CA ASN A 41 -17.59 -12.76 -27.93
C ASN A 41 -18.17 -11.50 -27.28
N GLU A 42 -18.85 -10.65 -28.06
CA GLU A 42 -19.58 -9.48 -27.56
C GLU A 42 -20.67 -9.90 -26.56
N LYS A 43 -21.50 -10.88 -26.93
CA LYS A 43 -22.54 -11.44 -26.04
C LYS A 43 -21.93 -12.05 -24.78
N LEU A 44 -20.79 -12.72 -24.91
CA LEU A 44 -20.12 -13.38 -23.78
C LEU A 44 -19.53 -12.36 -22.80
N ALA A 45 -18.83 -11.34 -23.30
CA ALA A 45 -18.31 -10.24 -22.49
C ALA A 45 -19.46 -9.47 -21.81
N GLY A 46 -20.55 -9.18 -22.54
CA GLY A 46 -21.74 -8.54 -21.98
C GLY A 46 -22.38 -9.34 -20.85
N LYS A 47 -22.58 -10.66 -21.03
CA LYS A 47 -23.09 -11.54 -19.96
C LYS A 47 -22.18 -11.55 -18.73
N ARG A 48 -20.87 -11.60 -18.92
CA ARG A 48 -19.87 -11.53 -17.84
C ARG A 48 -19.94 -10.21 -17.08
N SER A 49 -20.11 -9.10 -17.79
CA SER A 49 -20.30 -7.77 -17.20
C SER A 49 -21.52 -7.73 -16.28
N VAL A 50 -22.67 -8.20 -16.77
CA VAL A 50 -23.92 -8.26 -15.98
C VAL A 50 -23.80 -9.18 -14.76
N THR A 51 -23.11 -10.32 -14.88
CA THR A 51 -22.89 -11.21 -13.73
C THR A 51 -22.00 -10.57 -12.67
N ALA A 52 -20.91 -9.91 -13.08
CA ALA A 52 -20.01 -9.21 -12.18
C ALA A 52 -20.71 -8.03 -11.49
N GLU A 53 -21.53 -7.27 -12.22
CA GLU A 53 -22.35 -6.18 -11.69
C GLU A 53 -23.30 -6.69 -10.60
N LYS A 54 -24.09 -7.73 -10.89
CA LYS A 54 -25.01 -8.31 -9.90
C LYS A 54 -24.30 -8.82 -8.65
N PHE A 55 -23.07 -9.31 -8.81
CA PHE A 55 -22.26 -9.73 -7.67
C PHE A 55 -21.86 -8.52 -6.81
N ILE A 56 -21.18 -7.52 -7.39
CA ILE A 56 -20.66 -6.40 -6.60
C ILE A 56 -21.78 -5.51 -6.05
N ASP A 57 -22.87 -5.30 -6.80
CA ASP A 57 -24.06 -4.57 -6.32
C ASP A 57 -24.66 -5.25 -5.07
N ARG A 58 -24.76 -6.58 -5.07
CA ARG A 58 -25.22 -7.33 -3.88
C ARG A 58 -24.27 -7.15 -2.72
N GLU A 59 -22.97 -7.20 -2.96
CA GLU A 59 -21.96 -7.05 -1.91
C GLU A 59 -21.97 -5.65 -1.29
N LEU A 60 -21.98 -4.60 -2.12
CA LEU A 60 -22.07 -3.21 -1.66
C LEU A 60 -23.35 -2.95 -0.85
N LYS A 61 -24.48 -3.53 -1.26
CA LYS A 61 -25.75 -3.47 -0.50
C LYS A 61 -25.66 -4.23 0.82
N ARG A 62 -25.02 -5.41 0.83
CA ARG A 62 -24.85 -6.23 2.02
C ARG A 62 -23.97 -5.54 3.08
N THR A 63 -22.89 -4.89 2.64
CA THR A 63 -21.99 -4.13 3.52
C THR A 63 -22.50 -2.73 3.83
N LYS A 64 -23.59 -2.28 3.20
CA LYS A 64 -24.22 -0.96 3.38
C LYS A 64 -23.28 0.20 3.00
N VAL A 65 -22.61 0.09 1.86
CA VAL A 65 -21.83 1.21 1.30
C VAL A 65 -22.80 2.27 0.79
N GLU A 66 -23.00 3.35 1.55
CA GLU A 66 -24.02 4.36 1.25
C GLU A 66 -23.80 5.05 -0.11
N ALA A 67 -22.53 5.31 -0.45
CA ALA A 67 -22.14 5.93 -1.72
C ALA A 67 -22.55 5.12 -2.96
N ALA A 68 -22.76 3.81 -2.81
CA ALA A 68 -23.12 2.90 -3.91
C ALA A 68 -24.54 3.11 -4.46
N THR A 69 -25.34 3.98 -3.84
CA THR A 69 -26.68 4.35 -4.31
C THR A 69 -26.68 5.41 -5.42
N GLY A 70 -25.54 6.08 -5.63
CA GLY A 70 -25.39 7.11 -6.65
C GLY A 70 -25.44 6.56 -8.08
N GLU A 71 -26.10 7.30 -8.97
CA GLU A 71 -26.04 7.01 -10.40
C GLU A 71 -24.59 7.09 -10.90
N GLY A 72 -24.18 6.12 -11.72
CA GLY A 72 -22.82 6.06 -12.25
C GLY A 72 -21.77 5.54 -11.26
N PHE A 73 -22.15 5.14 -10.03
CA PHE A 73 -21.20 4.56 -9.07
C PHE A 73 -20.58 3.25 -9.60
N ILE A 74 -21.36 2.43 -10.31
CA ILE A 74 -20.85 1.26 -11.01
C ILE A 74 -20.75 1.57 -12.50
N THR A 75 -19.54 1.55 -13.04
CA THR A 75 -19.26 1.67 -14.48
C THR A 75 -18.89 0.32 -15.06
N LYS A 76 -19.24 0.10 -16.32
CA LYS A 76 -19.09 -1.18 -17.00
C LYS A 76 -18.49 -1.00 -18.38
N THR A 77 -17.46 -1.78 -18.66
CA THR A 77 -16.84 -1.87 -19.98
C THR A 77 -16.78 -3.34 -20.38
N SER A 78 -17.29 -3.65 -21.56
CA SER A 78 -17.21 -4.99 -22.15
C SER A 78 -16.25 -4.94 -23.33
N THR A 79 -15.26 -5.82 -23.31
CA THR A 79 -14.25 -5.97 -24.36
C THR A 79 -14.47 -7.33 -25.03
N PRO A 80 -15.08 -7.36 -26.23
CA PRO A 80 -15.32 -8.60 -26.96
C PRO A 80 -14.03 -9.37 -27.24
N GLU A 81 -12.95 -8.67 -27.59
CA GLU A 81 -11.66 -9.31 -27.91
C GLU A 81 -10.52 -8.63 -27.14
N ASP A 82 -10.05 -9.28 -26.08
CA ASP A 82 -8.97 -8.80 -25.22
C ASP A 82 -7.57 -8.98 -25.87
N TRP A 83 -7.32 -8.26 -26.97
CA TRP A 83 -6.04 -8.30 -27.67
C TRP A 83 -4.88 -7.75 -26.84
N ASP A 84 -5.13 -6.75 -25.98
CA ASP A 84 -4.11 -6.18 -25.09
C ASP A 84 -3.73 -7.17 -23.99
N GLY A 85 -4.73 -7.81 -23.36
CA GLY A 85 -4.48 -8.89 -22.41
C GLY A 85 -3.80 -10.10 -23.06
N PHE A 86 -4.17 -10.44 -24.30
CA PHE A 86 -3.52 -11.50 -25.07
C PHE A 86 -2.04 -11.19 -25.27
N LYS A 87 -1.72 -9.98 -25.74
CA LYS A 87 -0.34 -9.52 -25.91
C LYS A 87 0.45 -9.62 -24.61
N LYS A 88 -0.08 -9.12 -23.50
CA LYS A 88 0.59 -9.17 -22.20
C LYS A 88 0.86 -10.61 -21.74
N LEU A 89 -0.13 -11.49 -21.83
CA LEU A 89 0.07 -12.89 -21.46
C LEU A 89 1.08 -13.59 -22.38
N MET A 90 1.10 -13.25 -23.67
CA MET A 90 2.11 -13.77 -24.60
C MET A 90 3.52 -13.29 -24.24
N GLU A 91 3.70 -12.01 -23.89
CA GLU A 91 4.99 -11.45 -23.45
C GLU A 91 5.54 -12.19 -22.21
N GLU A 92 4.67 -12.56 -21.28
CA GLU A 92 5.02 -13.31 -20.05
C GLU A 92 5.15 -14.82 -20.27
N SER A 93 4.72 -15.34 -21.43
CA SER A 93 4.67 -16.77 -21.71
C SER A 93 6.00 -17.37 -22.17
N GLN A 94 6.05 -18.70 -22.19
CA GLN A 94 7.13 -19.51 -22.75
C GLN A 94 6.70 -20.22 -24.05
N VAL A 95 5.65 -19.72 -24.71
CA VAL A 95 5.10 -20.32 -25.93
C VAL A 95 6.15 -20.28 -27.06
N GLU A 96 6.29 -21.38 -27.79
CA GLU A 96 7.15 -21.43 -28.98
C GLU A 96 6.70 -20.38 -30.03
N ASP A 97 7.63 -19.78 -30.77
CA ASP A 97 7.34 -18.72 -31.74
C ASP A 97 6.64 -17.46 -31.17
N LYS A 98 6.73 -17.22 -29.84
CA LYS A 98 6.21 -16.01 -29.17
C LYS A 98 6.58 -14.71 -29.90
N ASP A 99 7.84 -14.55 -30.32
CA ASP A 99 8.29 -13.32 -30.99
C ASP A 99 7.63 -13.12 -32.36
N LEU A 100 7.32 -14.21 -33.08
CA LEU A 100 6.57 -14.15 -34.32
C LEU A 100 5.12 -13.72 -34.05
N ILE A 101 4.49 -14.27 -33.01
CA ILE A 101 3.12 -13.91 -32.61
C ILE A 101 3.04 -12.44 -32.20
N LEU A 102 3.98 -11.96 -31.39
CA LEU A 102 4.04 -10.54 -30.99
C LEU A 102 4.26 -9.62 -32.21
N ARG A 103 5.05 -10.07 -33.20
CA ARG A 103 5.22 -9.34 -34.45
C ARG A 103 3.91 -9.28 -35.25
N VAL A 104 3.16 -10.38 -35.38
CA VAL A 104 1.84 -10.40 -36.02
C VAL A 104 0.89 -9.39 -35.37
N LEU A 105 0.85 -9.33 -34.04
CA LEU A 105 0.03 -8.36 -33.30
C LEU A 105 0.43 -6.90 -33.59
N SER A 106 1.72 -6.64 -33.80
CA SER A 106 2.23 -5.29 -34.13
C SER A 106 2.00 -4.90 -35.59
N MET A 107 2.04 -5.86 -36.51
CA MET A 107 1.97 -5.62 -37.96
C MET A 107 0.54 -5.48 -38.47
N HIS A 108 -0.41 -6.17 -37.84
CA HIS A 108 -1.81 -6.16 -38.24
C HIS A 108 -2.64 -5.46 -37.17
N SER A 109 -3.52 -4.55 -37.57
CA SER A 109 -4.53 -3.94 -36.68
C SER A 109 -5.90 -4.61 -36.81
N ASP A 110 -6.16 -5.26 -37.94
CA ASP A 110 -7.41 -5.98 -38.21
C ASP A 110 -7.48 -7.27 -37.36
N PRO A 111 -8.51 -7.43 -36.51
CA PRO A 111 -8.64 -8.59 -35.62
C PRO A 111 -8.80 -9.93 -36.33
N VAL A 112 -9.53 -9.95 -37.45
CA VAL A 112 -9.76 -11.19 -38.22
C VAL A 112 -8.46 -11.65 -38.86
N VAL A 113 -7.65 -10.70 -39.36
CA VAL A 113 -6.32 -11.01 -39.89
C VAL A 113 -5.40 -11.52 -38.76
N ARG A 114 -5.38 -10.85 -37.59
CA ARG A 114 -4.57 -11.29 -36.43
C ARG A 114 -4.89 -12.72 -36.04
N GLU A 115 -6.18 -13.03 -35.82
CA GLU A 115 -6.62 -14.36 -35.40
C GLU A 115 -6.22 -15.43 -36.43
N ARG A 116 -6.41 -15.16 -37.72
CA ARG A 116 -6.05 -16.09 -38.80
C ARG A 116 -4.54 -16.34 -38.86
N GLU A 117 -3.71 -15.31 -38.84
CA GLU A 117 -2.26 -15.46 -38.90
C GLU A 117 -1.72 -16.21 -37.67
N ILE A 118 -2.27 -15.95 -36.47
CA ILE A 118 -1.91 -16.67 -35.25
C ILE A 118 -2.33 -18.15 -35.32
N LYS A 119 -3.52 -18.46 -35.84
CA LYS A 119 -3.99 -19.84 -36.05
C LYS A 119 -3.14 -20.64 -37.02
N ASN A 120 -2.51 -19.98 -37.99
CA ASN A 120 -1.63 -20.63 -38.96
C ASN A 120 -0.30 -21.11 -38.33
N ILE A 121 0.07 -20.60 -37.15
CA ILE A 121 1.24 -21.05 -36.37
C ILE A 121 0.81 -22.27 -35.54
N ALA A 122 0.64 -23.41 -36.21
CA ALA A 122 -0.16 -24.53 -35.71
C ALA A 122 0.29 -25.12 -34.36
N GLU A 123 1.59 -25.21 -34.08
CA GLU A 123 2.09 -25.78 -32.81
C GLU A 123 1.94 -24.77 -31.66
N ALA A 124 2.36 -23.52 -31.89
CA ALA A 124 2.17 -22.43 -30.93
C ALA A 124 0.68 -22.19 -30.62
N TYR A 125 -0.22 -22.33 -31.61
CA TYR A 125 -1.65 -22.15 -31.38
C TYR A 125 -2.25 -23.18 -30.41
N LYS A 126 -1.74 -24.42 -30.40
CA LYS A 126 -2.21 -25.43 -29.44
C LYS A 126 -1.89 -25.02 -28.01
N GLU A 127 -0.67 -24.54 -27.78
CA GLU A 127 -0.24 -24.02 -26.47
C GLU A 127 -1.04 -22.78 -26.08
N ILE A 128 -1.22 -21.83 -27.01
CA ILE A 128 -2.04 -20.63 -26.81
C ILE A 128 -3.47 -20.99 -26.40
N ALA A 129 -4.10 -21.92 -27.13
CA ALA A 129 -5.48 -22.32 -26.89
C ALA A 129 -5.66 -23.01 -25.53
N LYS A 130 -4.63 -23.72 -25.08
CA LYS A 130 -4.63 -24.44 -23.80
C LYS A 130 -4.28 -23.53 -22.62
N ASP A 131 -3.26 -22.69 -22.74
CA ASP A 131 -2.60 -22.06 -21.60
C ASP A 131 -2.79 -20.53 -21.54
N ILE A 132 -3.17 -19.88 -22.65
CA ILE A 132 -3.31 -18.42 -22.76
C ILE A 132 -4.78 -18.00 -22.88
N LEU A 133 -5.50 -18.45 -23.93
CA LEU A 133 -6.88 -18.02 -24.20
C LEU A 133 -7.84 -18.22 -23.01
N PRO A 134 -7.77 -19.32 -22.23
CA PRO A 134 -8.64 -19.49 -21.07
C PRO A 134 -8.47 -18.41 -19.99
N LYS A 135 -7.27 -17.83 -19.85
CA LYS A 135 -6.97 -16.76 -18.86
C LYS A 135 -7.55 -15.40 -19.28
N LEU A 136 -7.85 -15.21 -20.55
CA LEU A 136 -8.47 -13.99 -21.10
C LEU A 136 -9.97 -13.92 -20.82
N ARG A 137 -10.60 -15.06 -20.56
CA ARG A 137 -12.03 -15.19 -20.27
C ARG A 137 -12.30 -14.83 -18.80
N ARG A 138 -12.31 -13.54 -18.48
CA ARG A 138 -12.41 -13.03 -17.11
C ARG A 138 -13.29 -11.78 -16.98
N SER A 139 -13.71 -11.50 -15.76
CA SER A 139 -14.19 -10.19 -15.34
C SER A 139 -13.24 -9.66 -14.27
N GLN A 140 -12.93 -8.37 -14.32
CA GLN A 140 -12.22 -7.65 -13.28
C GLN A 140 -13.16 -6.65 -12.64
N ILE A 141 -13.11 -6.54 -11.32
CA ILE A 141 -13.88 -5.59 -10.54
C ILE A 141 -12.85 -4.76 -9.79
N LYS A 142 -12.85 -3.45 -10.00
CA LYS A 142 -12.01 -2.50 -9.25
C LYS A 142 -12.91 -1.64 -8.40
N VAL A 143 -12.68 -1.63 -7.10
CA VAL A 143 -13.39 -0.75 -6.18
C VAL A 143 -12.47 0.41 -5.84
N ASN A 144 -12.95 1.63 -6.04
CA ASN A 144 -12.18 2.84 -5.81
C ASN A 144 -12.58 3.46 -4.47
N VAL A 145 -11.57 3.74 -3.64
CA VAL A 145 -11.73 4.31 -2.30
C VAL A 145 -10.68 5.39 -2.10
N ASP A 146 -11.13 6.58 -1.72
CA ASP A 146 -10.25 7.66 -1.28
C ASP A 146 -10.00 7.51 0.21
N VAL A 147 -8.72 7.63 0.61
CA VAL A 147 -8.33 7.73 2.02
C VAL A 147 -8.19 9.20 2.36
N ILE A 148 -9.07 9.69 3.22
CA ILE A 148 -9.11 11.07 3.69
C ILE A 148 -8.22 11.17 4.93
N GLY A 149 -7.35 12.18 4.98
CA GLY A 149 -6.57 12.45 6.19
C GLY A 149 -7.46 13.07 7.27
N PHE A 150 -7.19 12.74 8.52
CA PHE A 150 -7.84 13.40 9.66
C PHE A 150 -7.31 14.82 9.88
N SER A 151 -8.17 15.71 10.39
CA SER A 151 -7.72 17.03 10.88
C SER A 151 -6.93 16.90 12.19
N ASP A 152 -6.21 17.96 12.57
CA ASP A 152 -5.46 18.00 13.83
C ASP A 152 -6.40 17.75 15.03
N GLU A 153 -7.61 18.32 15.02
CA GLU A 153 -8.62 18.11 16.05
C GLU A 153 -9.08 16.66 16.10
N GLU A 154 -9.38 16.05 14.95
CA GLU A 154 -9.79 14.65 14.86
C GLU A 154 -8.68 13.71 15.36
N ILE A 155 -7.42 13.97 15.01
CA ILE A 155 -6.27 13.20 15.47
C ILE A 155 -6.14 13.29 17.00
N ALA A 156 -6.26 14.49 17.56
CA ALA A 156 -6.19 14.71 19.00
C ALA A 156 -7.32 13.98 19.74
N ASP A 157 -8.53 13.99 19.20
CA ASP A 157 -9.71 13.32 19.76
C ASP A 157 -9.62 11.80 19.64
N TYR A 158 -9.21 11.27 18.49
CA TYR A 158 -9.04 9.83 18.29
C TYR A 158 -7.95 9.26 19.18
N PHE A 159 -6.85 9.97 19.40
CA PHE A 159 -5.83 9.49 20.33
C PHE A 159 -6.39 9.21 21.73
N VAL A 160 -7.34 10.03 22.20
CA VAL A 160 -7.95 9.87 23.52
C VAL A 160 -9.08 8.83 23.51
N SER A 161 -9.90 8.83 22.48
CA SER A 161 -11.14 8.04 22.43
C SER A 161 -10.98 6.66 21.81
N ASN A 162 -10.20 6.54 20.73
CA ASN A 162 -9.96 5.30 20.00
C ASN A 162 -8.61 5.35 19.24
N PRO A 163 -7.47 5.19 19.95
CA PRO A 163 -6.13 5.33 19.36
C PRO A 163 -5.82 4.32 18.25
N ASP A 164 -6.59 3.24 18.14
CA ASP A 164 -6.44 2.24 17.07
C ASP A 164 -6.93 2.72 15.71
N THR A 165 -7.72 3.78 15.66
CA THR A 165 -8.10 4.46 14.42
C THR A 165 -6.90 5.09 13.71
N LEU A 166 -5.94 5.61 14.47
CA LEU A 166 -4.79 6.32 13.92
C LEU A 166 -3.75 5.35 13.38
N ASN A 167 -3.26 5.64 12.17
CA ASN A 167 -2.09 4.97 11.62
C ASN A 167 -0.80 5.45 12.30
N LEU A 168 0.35 4.87 11.93
CA LEU A 168 1.63 5.22 12.54
C LEU A 168 2.00 6.70 12.38
N GLU A 169 1.84 7.27 11.19
CA GLU A 169 2.23 8.66 10.94
C GLU A 169 1.29 9.63 11.67
N GLU A 170 -0.02 9.34 11.69
CA GLU A 170 -1.00 10.11 12.48
C GLU A 170 -0.72 10.01 13.98
N THR A 171 -0.31 8.83 14.46
CA THR A 171 0.06 8.64 15.87
C THR A 171 1.32 9.44 16.21
N LEU A 172 2.35 9.40 15.36
CA LEU A 172 3.57 10.20 15.56
C LEU A 172 3.27 11.70 15.53
N PHE A 173 2.37 12.13 14.64
CA PHE A 173 1.93 13.52 14.54
C PHE A 173 1.06 13.95 15.73
N ALA A 174 0.22 13.08 16.29
CA ALA A 174 -0.58 13.38 17.47
C ALA A 174 0.27 13.88 18.65
N ALA A 175 1.51 13.39 18.79
CA ALA A 175 2.44 13.83 19.82
C ALA A 175 2.92 15.28 19.62
N THR A 176 2.89 15.80 18.39
CA THR A 176 3.24 17.21 18.12
C THR A 176 2.10 18.18 18.44
N LEU A 177 0.87 17.67 18.65
CA LEU A 177 -0.33 18.47 18.95
C LEU A 177 -0.52 18.77 20.44
N THR A 178 0.38 18.31 21.30
CA THR A 178 0.32 18.57 22.75
C THR A 178 1.66 19.06 23.23
N GLU A 179 1.69 19.79 24.35
CA GLU A 179 2.94 20.17 25.04
C GLU A 179 3.16 19.41 26.35
N ASP A 180 2.19 18.60 26.76
CA ASP A 180 2.28 17.74 27.93
C ASP A 180 3.22 16.57 27.63
N MET A 181 4.35 16.52 28.35
CA MET A 181 5.40 15.51 28.10
C MET A 181 4.98 14.09 28.48
N ASP A 182 4.13 13.92 29.50
CA ASP A 182 3.60 12.61 29.87
C ASP A 182 2.61 12.11 28.80
N LYS A 183 1.79 13.01 28.25
CA LYS A 183 0.93 12.71 27.09
C LYS A 183 1.75 12.41 25.83
N LYS A 184 2.80 13.21 25.51
CA LYS A 184 3.72 12.90 24.40
C LYS A 184 4.31 11.51 24.54
N LEU A 185 4.73 11.14 25.76
CA LEU A 185 5.34 9.84 26.03
C LEU A 185 4.35 8.70 25.78
N SER A 186 3.11 8.83 26.23
CA SER A 186 2.09 7.80 25.99
C SER A 186 1.78 7.63 24.51
N ILE A 187 1.72 8.73 23.74
CA ILE A 187 1.54 8.70 22.29
C ILE A 187 2.70 7.99 21.59
N TYR A 188 3.95 8.37 21.90
CA TYR A 188 5.10 7.74 21.25
C TYR A 188 5.28 6.28 21.66
N LYS A 189 4.92 5.90 22.89
CA LYS A 189 4.89 4.48 23.30
C LYS A 189 3.86 3.68 22.49
N LEU A 190 2.66 4.20 22.31
CA LEU A 190 1.68 3.58 21.42
C LEU A 190 2.23 3.41 19.99
N ALA A 191 2.98 4.40 19.48
CA ALA A 191 3.65 4.27 18.18
C ALA A 191 4.67 3.11 18.15
N THR A 192 5.39 2.85 19.26
CA THR A 192 6.27 1.67 19.37
C THR A 192 5.51 0.35 19.42
N GLU A 193 4.31 0.33 19.99
CA GLU A 193 3.46 -0.88 20.03
C GLU A 193 2.87 -1.19 18.65
N LYS A 194 2.37 -0.16 17.93
CA LYS A 194 1.85 -0.28 16.56
C LYS A 194 2.94 -0.68 15.56
N ALA A 195 4.14 -0.11 15.70
CA ALA A 195 5.25 -0.36 14.80
C ALA A 195 6.55 -0.63 15.57
N PRO A 196 6.75 -1.84 16.11
CA PRO A 196 7.92 -2.17 16.94
C PRO A 196 9.27 -2.00 16.25
N LYS A 197 9.30 -2.00 14.91
CA LYS A 197 10.51 -1.81 14.09
C LYS A 197 10.72 -0.35 13.64
N CYS A 198 9.90 0.59 14.10
CA CYS A 198 10.04 2.00 13.76
C CYS A 198 11.07 2.69 14.66
N PHE A 199 12.29 2.89 14.17
CA PHE A 199 13.33 3.58 14.95
C PHE A 199 12.91 5.01 15.35
N ARG A 200 12.10 5.71 14.53
CA ARG A 200 11.59 7.06 14.84
C ARG A 200 10.74 7.07 16.11
N ALA A 201 9.88 6.06 16.29
CA ALA A 201 9.03 5.94 17.48
C ALA A 201 9.88 5.77 18.74
N TRP A 202 10.83 4.84 18.73
CA TRP A 202 11.75 4.61 19.85
C TRP A 202 12.65 5.82 20.14
N ASN A 203 13.16 6.49 19.09
CA ASN A 203 13.93 7.72 19.25
C ASN A 203 13.08 8.82 19.91
N ASN A 204 11.83 8.99 19.50
CA ASN A 204 10.95 10.00 20.08
C ASN A 204 10.55 9.66 21.53
N VAL A 205 10.40 8.38 21.88
CA VAL A 205 10.27 7.94 23.28
C VAL A 205 11.49 8.38 24.09
N GLY A 206 12.70 8.14 23.56
CA GLY A 206 13.95 8.55 24.20
C GLY A 206 14.05 10.07 24.40
N CYS A 207 13.76 10.86 23.36
CA CYS A 207 13.73 12.32 23.46
C CYS A 207 12.75 12.80 24.53
N THR A 208 11.56 12.19 24.58
CA THR A 208 10.55 12.57 25.57
C THR A 208 11.00 12.22 27.00
N TYR A 209 11.67 11.08 27.18
CA TYR A 209 12.27 10.73 28.46
C TYR A 209 13.38 11.69 28.89
N MET A 210 14.22 12.15 27.96
CA MET A 210 15.23 13.20 28.23
C MET A 210 14.56 14.48 28.75
N HIS A 211 13.47 14.93 28.12
CA HIS A 211 12.71 16.10 28.60
C HIS A 211 12.11 15.91 29.99
N LEU A 212 11.75 14.68 30.35
CA LEU A 212 11.24 14.32 31.68
C LEU A 212 12.37 14.08 32.72
N GLY A 213 13.64 14.22 32.34
CA GLY A 213 14.80 13.95 33.20
C GLY A 213 15.04 12.46 33.50
N LYS A 214 14.38 11.57 32.76
CA LYS A 214 14.45 10.10 32.91
C LYS A 214 15.56 9.52 32.04
N VAL A 215 16.81 9.82 32.42
CA VAL A 215 18.00 9.54 31.58
C VAL A 215 18.19 8.05 31.31
N SER A 216 17.97 7.19 32.31
CA SER A 216 18.12 5.74 32.17
C SER A 216 17.11 5.17 31.16
N GLU A 217 15.84 5.56 31.26
CA GLU A 217 14.80 5.11 30.32
C GLU A 217 15.00 5.70 28.92
N ALA A 218 15.53 6.92 28.81
CA ALA A 218 15.89 7.52 27.53
C ALA A 218 16.97 6.69 26.82
N LYS A 219 18.00 6.27 27.56
CA LYS A 219 19.07 5.42 27.05
C LYS A 219 18.54 4.12 26.47
N GLU A 220 17.70 3.40 27.22
CA GLU A 220 17.10 2.15 26.75
C GLU A 220 16.33 2.36 25.43
N ALA A 221 15.55 3.43 25.34
CA ALA A 221 14.78 3.75 24.14
C ALA A 221 15.69 4.12 22.94
N PHE A 222 16.76 4.89 23.16
CA PHE A 222 17.71 5.22 22.10
C PHE A 222 18.56 4.03 21.67
N GLU A 223 18.97 3.15 22.59
CA GLU A 223 19.65 1.89 22.24
C GLU A 223 18.73 1.00 21.41
N LYS A 224 17.44 0.91 21.75
CA LYS A 224 16.44 0.24 20.92
C LYS A 224 16.32 0.88 19.53
N ALA A 225 16.30 2.20 19.44
CA ALA A 225 16.27 2.91 18.16
C ALA A 225 17.53 2.60 17.33
N LYS A 226 18.72 2.56 17.97
CA LYS A 226 20.01 2.26 17.33
C LYS A 226 20.06 0.82 16.80
N GLU A 227 19.56 -0.15 17.56
CA GLU A 227 19.44 -1.56 17.12
C GLU A 227 18.62 -1.68 15.82
N LEU A 228 17.55 -0.89 15.70
CA LEU A 228 16.68 -0.89 14.53
C LEU A 228 17.30 -0.14 13.35
N LYS A 229 17.91 1.01 13.63
CA LYS A 229 18.61 1.82 12.64
C LYS A 229 19.63 2.74 13.31
N ASP A 230 20.90 2.48 13.06
CA ASP A 230 22.00 3.34 13.49
C ASP A 230 22.02 4.61 12.62
N THR A 231 21.58 5.73 13.19
CA THR A 231 21.50 7.03 12.50
C THR A 231 22.24 8.10 13.30
N ASP A 232 22.70 9.13 12.60
CA ASP A 232 23.40 10.26 13.22
C ASP A 232 22.55 10.97 14.29
N THR A 233 21.22 11.05 14.09
CA THR A 233 20.29 11.57 15.11
C THR A 233 20.31 10.73 16.39
N VAL A 234 20.24 9.39 16.27
CA VAL A 234 20.25 8.49 17.43
C VAL A 234 21.61 8.51 18.14
N LYS A 235 22.72 8.53 17.38
CA LYS A 235 24.07 8.67 17.93
C LYS A 235 24.23 9.99 18.71
N THR A 236 23.75 11.09 18.14
CA THR A 236 23.78 12.41 18.80
C THR A 236 23.02 12.36 20.13
N ASN A 237 21.83 11.77 20.13
CA ASN A 237 21.03 11.60 21.34
C ASN A 237 21.72 10.74 22.41
N LEU A 238 22.35 9.62 22.01
CA LEU A 238 23.14 8.79 22.92
C LEU A 238 24.40 9.50 23.45
N GLY A 239 24.99 10.40 22.65
CA GLY A 239 26.07 11.28 23.11
C GLY A 239 25.63 12.19 24.26
N TYR A 240 24.44 12.80 24.14
CA TYR A 240 23.86 13.60 25.23
C TYR A 240 23.48 12.77 26.46
N VAL A 241 23.01 11.54 26.29
CA VAL A 241 22.82 10.61 27.42
C VAL A 241 24.14 10.36 28.13
N ALA A 242 25.22 10.08 27.38
CA ALA A 242 26.54 9.82 27.95
C ALA A 242 27.09 11.03 28.74
N ILE A 243 26.85 12.26 28.25
CA ILE A 243 27.14 13.49 29.02
C ILE A 243 26.41 13.47 30.37
N LEU A 244 25.11 13.19 30.38
CA LEU A 244 24.30 13.20 31.60
C LEU A 244 24.66 12.07 32.57
N GLU A 245 25.16 10.94 32.07
CA GLU A 245 25.71 9.84 32.87
C GLU A 245 27.15 10.11 33.37
N GLY A 246 27.81 11.18 32.88
CA GLY A 246 29.20 11.51 33.20
C GLY A 246 30.24 10.70 32.44
N ASP A 247 29.84 9.90 31.45
CA ASP A 247 30.72 9.11 30.59
C ASP A 247 31.17 9.95 29.39
N LEU A 248 32.12 10.86 29.64
CA LEU A 248 32.58 11.82 28.64
C LEU A 248 33.34 11.15 27.48
N ASP A 249 34.05 10.05 27.74
CA ASP A 249 34.76 9.29 26.73
C ASP A 249 33.77 8.70 25.70
N LYS A 250 32.67 8.12 26.17
CA LYS A 250 31.62 7.59 25.31
C LYS A 250 30.84 8.70 24.58
N ALA A 251 30.64 9.84 25.24
CA ALA A 251 30.06 11.02 24.58
C ALA A 251 30.91 11.48 23.38
N HIS A 252 32.24 11.57 23.57
CA HIS A 252 33.19 11.87 22.48
C HIS A 252 33.10 10.85 21.34
N GLU A 253 33.04 9.55 21.65
CA GLU A 253 32.90 8.50 20.64
C GLU A 253 31.62 8.70 19.81
N TYR A 254 30.48 8.91 20.47
CA TYR A 254 29.20 9.09 19.78
C TYR A 254 29.21 10.30 18.85
N PHE A 255 29.66 11.46 19.35
CA PHE A 255 29.69 12.69 18.55
C PHE A 255 30.66 12.60 17.37
N ASN A 256 31.83 12.00 17.54
CA ASN A 256 32.80 11.81 16.45
C ASN A 256 32.38 10.76 15.42
N SER A 257 31.43 9.87 15.77
CA SER A 257 30.87 8.86 14.86
C SER A 257 29.71 9.38 13.99
N VAL A 258 29.31 10.64 14.15
CA VAL A 258 28.31 11.32 13.32
C VAL A 258 28.96 11.78 12.02
N SER A 259 28.33 11.47 10.88
CA SER A 259 28.89 11.71 9.55
C SER A 259 28.86 13.19 9.17
N GLU A 260 27.78 13.88 9.54
CA GLU A 260 27.58 15.32 9.29
C GLU A 260 27.31 16.07 10.61
N PRO A 261 28.36 16.51 11.33
CA PRO A 261 28.19 17.18 12.62
C PRO A 261 27.43 18.51 12.50
N GLY A 262 26.23 18.54 13.07
CA GLY A 262 25.37 19.73 13.17
C GLY A 262 25.71 20.62 14.37
N LYS A 263 24.86 21.62 14.63
CA LYS A 263 25.00 22.53 15.77
C LYS A 263 24.93 21.78 17.11
N GLU A 264 24.07 20.76 17.16
CA GLU A 264 23.83 19.91 18.32
C GLU A 264 25.08 19.10 18.66
N VAL A 265 25.75 18.50 17.67
CA VAL A 265 27.00 17.75 17.91
C VAL A 265 28.11 18.68 18.38
N ASN A 266 28.27 19.83 17.72
CA ASN A 266 29.29 20.82 18.08
C ASN A 266 29.08 21.40 19.49
N TYR A 267 27.84 21.62 19.89
CA TYR A 267 27.50 22.05 21.24
C TYR A 267 27.84 20.97 22.28
N GLY A 268 27.49 19.71 22.00
CA GLY A 268 27.84 18.56 22.84
C GLY A 268 29.35 18.43 23.03
N LEU A 269 30.12 18.49 21.94
CA LEU A 269 31.59 18.47 21.97
C LEU A 269 32.19 19.62 22.80
N GLY A 270 31.58 20.81 22.74
CA GLY A 270 32.02 21.95 23.55
C GLY A 270 31.69 21.83 25.05
N ILE A 271 30.72 21.00 25.44
CA ILE A 271 30.44 20.71 26.86
C ILE A 271 31.51 19.77 27.44
N ILE A 272 32.05 18.87 26.63
CA ILE A 272 32.96 17.79 27.05
C ILE A 272 34.44 18.05 26.71
N SER A 273 34.75 19.26 26.25
CA SER A 273 36.11 19.72 25.90
C SER A 273 36.88 20.28 27.10
#